data_AF-A0A3M5PIW5-F1
#
_entry.id   AF-A0A3M5PIW5-F1
#
_cell.length_a   1.000
_cell.length_b   1.000
_cell.length_c   1.000
_cell.angle_alpha   90.00
_cell.angle_beta   90.00
_cell.angle_gamma   90.00
#
_symmetry.space_group_name_H-M   'P 1'
#
loop_
_entity.id
_entity.type
_entity.pdbx_description
1 polymer ?
#
loop_
_entity_poly.entity_id
_entity_poly.type
_entity_poly.pdbx_seq_one_letter_code
_entity_poly.pdbx_strand_id
1 'polypeptide(L)'
;MNNRCELVPSSLLERLAKIDELPCPDQSAAVQELRELITGPGHLPLDDDLRYILGRANFSCMSIAQGLRLLGYEIPENSEDEQAVAIYWMLSHYLRDPVNWRQNAAEEFHSSADLLKRV
;
A
#
# COMPACT_ATOMS: atom_id res chain seq x y z
N MET A 1 -0.38 -19.30 8.24
CA MET A 1 -1.10 -18.96 6.99
C MET A 1 -0.44 -17.70 6.45
N ASN A 2 0.28 -17.79 5.33
CA ASN A 2 0.92 -16.62 4.70
C ASN A 2 -0.18 -15.82 3.99
N ASN A 3 -0.69 -14.78 4.64
CA ASN A 3 -1.55 -13.80 4.01
C ASN A 3 -0.67 -12.91 3.13
N ARG A 4 -0.52 -13.27 1.86
CA ARG A 4 0.07 -12.39 0.86
C ARG A 4 -0.90 -11.24 0.61
N CYS A 5 -0.54 -10.04 1.04
CA CYS A 5 -1.24 -8.83 0.63
C CYS A 5 -0.82 -8.53 -0.81
N GLU A 6 -1.70 -8.80 -1.76
CA GLU A 6 -1.52 -8.39 -3.16
C GLU A 6 -2.14 -7.00 -3.35
N LEU A 7 -1.40 -6.08 -3.97
CA LEU A 7 -1.92 -4.77 -4.34
C LEU A 7 -2.91 -4.96 -5.49
N VAL A 8 -4.21 -4.90 -5.19
CA VAL A 8 -5.28 -4.99 -6.17
C VAL A 8 -5.78 -3.57 -6.47
N PRO A 9 -5.87 -3.14 -7.74
CA PRO A 9 -6.46 -1.85 -8.09
C PRO A 9 -7.87 -1.70 -7.53
N SER A 10 -8.18 -0.57 -6.92
CA SER A 10 -9.50 -0.27 -6.33
C SER A 10 -10.63 -0.38 -7.36
N SER A 11 -10.37 0.01 -8.61
CA SER A 11 -11.31 -0.16 -9.72
C SER A 11 -11.68 -1.63 -10.00
N LEU A 12 -10.76 -2.56 -9.73
CA LEU A 12 -11.00 -4.00 -9.88
C LEU A 12 -11.87 -4.52 -8.72
N LEU A 13 -11.60 -4.07 -7.49
CA LEU A 13 -12.41 -4.40 -6.31
C LEU A 13 -13.85 -3.89 -6.45
N GLU A 14 -14.04 -2.64 -6.89
CA GLU A 14 -15.37 -2.05 -7.10
C GLU A 14 -16.20 -2.78 -8.17
N ARG A 15 -15.53 -3.32 -9.20
CA ARG A 15 -16.19 -4.11 -10.25
C ARG A 15 -16.49 -5.54 -9.82
N LEU A 16 -15.58 -6.18 -9.09
CA LEU A 16 -15.83 -7.51 -8.49
C LEU A 16 -17.04 -7.48 -7.56
N ALA A 17 -17.22 -6.40 -6.80
CA ALA A 17 -18.38 -6.23 -5.92
C ALA A 17 -19.74 -6.16 -6.67
N LYS A 18 -19.72 -5.93 -7.99
CA LYS A 18 -20.92 -5.77 -8.83
C LYS A 18 -21.13 -6.94 -9.80
N ILE A 19 -20.34 -8.01 -9.69
CA ILE A 19 -20.39 -9.16 -10.62
C ILE A 19 -21.78 -9.84 -10.64
N ASP A 20 -22.50 -9.87 -9.52
CA ASP A 20 -23.81 -10.51 -9.43
C ASP A 20 -24.95 -9.70 -10.09
N GLU A 21 -24.74 -8.41 -10.38
CA GLU A 21 -25.74 -7.53 -10.99
C GLU A 21 -25.56 -7.34 -12.51
N LEU A 22 -24.47 -7.87 -13.07
CA LEU A 22 -24.19 -7.75 -14.49
C LEU A 22 -24.90 -8.87 -15.28
N PRO A 23 -25.74 -8.56 -16.28
CA PRO A 23 -26.27 -9.59 -17.17
C PRO A 23 -25.08 -10.24 -17.86
N CYS A 24 -25.03 -11.58 -17.86
CA CYS A 24 -23.93 -12.38 -18.41
C CYS A 24 -23.43 -11.77 -19.73
N PRO A 25 -22.32 -11.01 -19.73
CA PRO A 25 -21.78 -10.50 -20.97
C PRO A 25 -21.15 -11.69 -21.67
N ASP A 26 -20.95 -11.57 -22.97
CA ASP A 26 -19.94 -12.39 -23.64
C ASP A 26 -18.66 -12.32 -22.79
N GLN A 27 -18.31 -13.42 -22.11
CA GLN A 27 -17.22 -13.48 -21.12
C GLN A 27 -15.92 -12.95 -21.72
N SER A 28 -15.79 -13.03 -23.05
CA SER A 28 -14.70 -12.46 -23.83
C SER A 28 -14.53 -10.95 -23.64
N ALA A 29 -15.60 -10.16 -23.64
CA ALA A 29 -15.54 -8.70 -23.51
C ALA A 29 -15.18 -8.26 -22.08
N ALA A 30 -15.80 -8.87 -21.07
CA ALA A 30 -15.50 -8.56 -19.67
C ALA A 30 -14.06 -8.96 -19.29
N VAL A 31 -13.58 -10.11 -19.78
CA VAL A 31 -12.18 -10.54 -19.60
C VAL A 31 -11.22 -9.60 -20.33
N GLN A 32 -11.57 -9.11 -21.51
CA GLN A 32 -10.75 -8.16 -22.26
C GLN A 32 -10.65 -6.81 -21.56
N GLU A 33 -11.76 -6.28 -21.03
CA GLU A 33 -11.75 -5.04 -20.23
C GLU A 33 -10.96 -5.20 -18.93
N LEU A 34 -11.09 -6.34 -18.24
CA LEU A 34 -10.28 -6.63 -17.06
C LEU A 34 -8.80 -6.73 -17.40
N ARG A 35 -8.45 -7.35 -18.54
CA ARG A 35 -7.07 -7.36 -19.05
C ARG A 35 -6.57 -5.95 -19.32
N GLU A 36 -7.36 -5.10 -19.96
CA GLU A 36 -6.97 -3.71 -20.24
C GLU A 36 -6.79 -2.89 -18.97
N LEU A 37 -7.63 -3.10 -17.94
CA LEU A 37 -7.46 -2.47 -16.63
C LEU A 37 -6.23 -2.95 -15.86
N ILE A 38 -5.87 -4.24 -15.98
CA ILE A 38 -4.69 -4.82 -15.33
C ILE A 38 -3.41 -4.46 -16.11
N THR A 39 -3.48 -4.35 -17.43
CA THR A 39 -2.32 -4.16 -18.32
C THR A 39 -2.05 -2.69 -18.62
N GLY A 40 -3.08 -1.84 -18.55
CA GLY A 40 -2.94 -0.40 -18.72
C GLY A 40 -2.20 0.24 -17.54
N PRO A 41 -1.38 1.29 -17.77
CA PRO A 41 -0.80 2.04 -16.66
C PRO A 41 -1.93 2.63 -15.83
N GLY A 42 -1.98 2.26 -14.55
CA GLY A 42 -2.95 2.83 -13.62
C GLY A 42 -2.85 4.35 -13.61
N HIS A 43 -3.98 5.03 -13.70
CA HIS A 43 -4.02 6.46 -13.44
C HIS A 43 -3.57 6.69 -11.99
N LEU A 44 -2.45 7.37 -11.80
CA LEU A 44 -1.98 7.82 -10.48
C LEU A 44 -2.49 9.26 -10.29
N PRO A 45 -3.68 9.47 -9.71
CA PRO A 45 -4.08 10.82 -9.32
C PRO A 45 -3.07 11.26 -8.26
N LEU A 46 -2.17 12.17 -8.61
CA LEU A 46 -1.18 12.68 -7.67
C LEU A 46 -1.90 13.64 -6.71
N ASP A 47 -2.68 13.09 -5.77
CA ASP A 47 -3.33 13.84 -4.70
C ASP A 47 -2.32 14.27 -3.63
N ASP A 48 -2.79 15.02 -2.64
CA ASP A 48 -1.89 15.60 -1.64
C ASP A 48 -1.20 14.52 -0.78
N ASP A 49 -1.83 13.37 -0.56
CA ASP A 49 -1.23 12.26 0.19
C ASP A 49 -0.20 11.51 -0.66
N LEU A 50 -0.47 11.26 -1.94
CA LEU A 50 0.52 10.68 -2.84
C LEU A 50 1.71 11.62 -3.08
N ARG A 51 1.48 12.94 -3.17
CA ARG A 51 2.58 13.94 -3.16
C ARG A 51 3.39 13.85 -1.88
N TYR A 52 2.71 13.75 -0.73
CA TYR A 52 3.36 13.64 0.57
C TYR A 52 4.21 12.37 0.68
N ILE A 53 3.69 11.22 0.23
CA ILE A 53 4.35 9.92 0.31
C ILE A 53 5.53 9.85 -0.66
N LEU A 54 5.27 10.11 -1.96
CA LEU A 54 6.27 9.95 -3.02
C LEU A 54 7.32 11.08 -3.03
N GLY A 55 6.98 12.24 -2.47
CA GLY A 55 7.86 13.41 -2.38
C GLY A 55 8.79 13.43 -1.16
N ARG A 56 8.83 12.38 -0.34
CA ARG A 56 9.67 12.35 0.87
C ARG A 56 11.14 12.42 0.51
N ALA A 57 11.86 13.41 1.05
CA ALA A 57 13.31 13.47 0.96
C ALA A 57 13.98 12.38 1.82
N ASN A 58 15.08 11.80 1.35
CA ASN A 58 15.75 10.64 1.97
C ASN A 58 16.06 10.88 3.46
N PHE A 59 16.59 12.05 3.81
CA PHE A 59 16.96 12.40 5.19
C PHE A 59 15.75 12.45 6.16
N SER A 60 14.53 12.50 5.64
CA SER A 60 13.31 12.48 6.46
C SER A 60 12.77 11.07 6.74
N CYS A 61 13.35 10.03 6.13
CA CYS A 61 12.84 8.66 6.19
C CYS A 61 13.53 7.77 7.23
N MET A 62 14.68 8.20 7.76
CA MET A 62 15.47 7.44 8.73
C MET A 62 14.66 7.00 9.96
N SER A 63 13.85 7.88 10.54
CA SER A 63 13.04 7.54 11.73
C SER A 63 11.99 6.47 11.46
N ILE A 64 11.40 6.46 10.25
CA ILE A 64 10.46 5.43 9.81
C ILE A 64 11.21 4.10 9.65
N ALA A 65 12.35 4.11 8.96
CA ALA A 65 13.16 2.91 8.78
C ALA A 65 13.64 2.32 10.11
N GLN A 66 14.07 3.15 11.06
CA GLN A 66 14.40 2.73 12.42
C GLN A 66 13.21 2.10 13.13
N GLY A 67 12.02 2.73 13.04
CA GLY A 67 10.78 2.17 13.57
C GLY A 67 10.49 0.78 12.99
N LEU A 68 10.62 0.62 11.67
CA LEU A 68 10.41 -0.66 10.98
C LEU A 68 11.46 -1.71 11.37
N ARG A 69 12.73 -1.35 11.58
CA ARG A 69 13.73 -2.28 12.13
C ARG A 69 13.32 -2.79 13.51
N LEU A 70 12.74 -1.95 14.37
CA LEU A 70 12.20 -2.37 15.66
C LEU A 70 11.00 -3.33 15.54
N LEU A 71 10.32 -3.34 14.39
CA LEU A 71 9.27 -4.33 14.06
C LEU A 71 9.84 -5.65 13.54
N GLY A 72 11.16 -5.75 13.36
CA GLY A 72 11.84 -6.95 12.85
C GLY A 72 12.10 -6.95 11.34
N TYR A 73 11.91 -5.83 10.64
CA TYR A 73 12.28 -5.72 9.23
C TYR A 73 13.81 -5.55 9.08
N GLU A 74 14.40 -6.31 8.17
CA GLU A 74 15.80 -6.15 7.78
C GLU A 74 15.93 -5.03 6.73
N ILE A 75 16.47 -3.88 7.15
CA ILE A 75 16.62 -2.69 6.31
C ILE A 75 18.07 -2.20 6.40
N PRO A 76 18.82 -2.13 5.28
CA PRO A 76 20.18 -1.59 5.27
C PRO A 76 20.26 -0.16 5.80
N GLU A 77 21.34 0.20 6.49
CA GLU A 77 21.59 1.56 7.01
C GLU A 77 22.18 2.48 5.94
N ASN A 78 21.42 2.73 4.88
CA ASN A 78 21.74 3.78 3.90
C ASN A 78 20.48 4.53 3.47
N SER A 79 20.66 5.75 3.01
CA SER A 79 19.57 6.71 2.83
C SER A 79 18.57 6.30 1.74
N GLU A 80 19.05 5.61 0.72
CA GLU A 80 18.29 5.15 -0.44
C GLU A 80 17.36 4.01 -0.05
N ASP A 81 17.89 3.00 0.64
CA ASP A 81 17.09 1.86 1.14
C ASP A 81 16.09 2.31 2.21
N GLU A 82 16.49 3.22 3.11
CA GLU A 82 15.59 3.79 4.13
C GLU A 82 14.45 4.61 3.50
N GLN A 83 14.74 5.36 2.43
CA GLN A 83 13.70 6.07 1.69
C GLN A 83 12.77 5.09 0.98
N ALA A 84 13.32 4.11 0.28
CA ALA A 84 12.55 3.15 -0.50
C ALA A 84 11.56 2.38 0.39
N VAL A 85 12.02 1.88 1.54
CA VAL A 85 11.15 1.14 2.47
C VAL A 85 10.10 2.05 3.12
N ALA A 86 10.45 3.29 3.47
CA ALA A 86 9.50 4.22 4.05
C ALA A 86 8.38 4.58 3.05
N ILE A 87 8.74 4.88 1.80
CA ILE A 87 7.78 5.14 0.72
C ILE A 87 6.90 3.92 0.48
N TYR A 88 7.51 2.74 0.32
CA TYR A 88 6.77 1.50 0.09
C TYR A 88 5.76 1.21 1.20
N TRP A 89 6.20 1.35 2.46
CA TRP A 89 5.37 1.12 3.63
C TRP A 89 4.18 2.09 3.69
N MET A 90 4.43 3.41 3.60
CA MET A 90 3.34 4.41 3.60
C MET A 90 2.39 4.20 2.43
N LEU A 91 2.91 3.93 1.23
CA LEU A 91 2.11 3.70 0.03
C LEU A 91 1.24 2.45 0.20
N SER A 92 1.73 1.41 0.85
CA SER A 92 0.95 0.18 1.09
C SER A 92 -0.24 0.44 2.02
N HIS A 93 -0.07 1.26 3.07
CA HIS A 93 -1.20 1.71 3.91
C HIS A 93 -2.18 2.56 3.12
N TYR A 94 -1.69 3.51 2.33
CA TYR A 94 -2.52 4.40 1.50
C TYR A 94 -3.35 3.61 0.47
N LEU A 95 -2.73 2.70 -0.27
CA LEU A 95 -3.44 1.90 -1.28
C LEU A 95 -4.50 0.97 -0.67
N ARG A 96 -4.31 0.55 0.58
CA ARG A 96 -5.28 -0.30 1.30
C ARG A 96 -6.48 0.48 1.82
N ASP A 97 -6.25 1.67 2.38
CA ASP A 97 -7.30 2.54 2.92
C ASP A 97 -6.86 4.01 2.83
N PRO A 98 -7.13 4.69 1.69
CA PRO A 98 -6.67 6.06 1.47
C PRO A 98 -7.22 7.06 2.48
N VAL A 99 -8.34 6.75 3.15
CA VAL A 99 -8.98 7.67 4.10
C VAL A 99 -8.30 7.59 5.47
N ASN A 100 -7.98 6.38 5.94
CA ASN A 100 -7.44 6.19 7.29
C ASN A 100 -5.97 5.76 7.33
N TRP A 101 -5.24 5.81 6.21
CA TRP A 101 -3.89 5.25 6.12
C TRP A 101 -2.91 5.79 7.17
N ARG A 102 -2.98 7.09 7.50
CA ARG A 102 -2.11 7.70 8.52
C ARG A 102 -2.37 7.12 9.91
N GLN A 103 -3.64 6.91 10.25
CA GLN A 103 -4.04 6.31 11.50
C GLN A 103 -3.61 4.84 11.55
N ASN A 104 -3.90 4.08 10.48
CA ASN A 104 -3.51 2.69 10.34
C ASN A 104 -1.98 2.49 10.48
N ALA A 105 -1.21 3.36 9.83
CA ALA A 105 0.25 3.38 9.89
C ALA A 105 0.77 3.74 11.29
N ALA A 106 0.14 4.70 11.96
CA ALA A 106 0.48 5.06 13.34
C ALA A 106 0.17 3.90 14.31
N GLU A 107 -0.98 3.24 14.18
CA GLU A 107 -1.37 2.12 15.03
C GLU A 107 -0.40 0.93 14.92
N GLU A 108 0.13 0.66 13.73
CA GLU A 108 1.17 -0.36 13.54
C GLU A 108 2.44 -0.06 14.34
N PHE A 109 2.87 1.21 14.41
CA PHE A 109 3.98 1.62 15.26
C PHE A 109 3.65 1.51 16.76
N HIS A 110 2.48 1.95 17.19
CA HIS A 110 2.12 1.96 18.61
C HIS A 110 1.86 0.55 19.16
N SER A 111 1.16 -0.30 18.42
CA SER A 111 0.88 -1.69 18.81
C SER A 111 2.16 -2.51 19.02
N SER A 112 3.20 -2.19 18.26
CA SER A 112 4.50 -2.86 18.34
C SER A 112 5.38 -2.36 19.49
N ALA A 113 5.27 -1.08 19.86
CA ALA A 113 5.92 -0.55 21.06
C ALA A 113 5.44 -1.26 22.34
N ASP A 114 4.19 -1.76 22.36
CA ASP A 114 3.65 -2.54 23.47
C ASP A 114 4.04 -4.02 23.44
N LEU A 115 4.42 -4.56 22.28
CA LEU A 115 5.02 -5.90 22.14
C LEU A 115 6.46 -5.93 22.69
N LEU A 116 7.25 -4.89 22.42
CA LEU A 116 8.63 -4.75 22.95
C LEU A 116 8.69 -4.58 24.48
N LYS A 117 7.61 -4.12 25.13
CA LYS A 117 7.52 -4.03 26.60
C LYS A 117 7.15 -5.35 27.29
N ARG A 118 6.77 -6.38 26.53
CA ARG A 118 6.29 -7.67 27.05
C ARG A 118 7.33 -8.78 26.94
N VAL A 119 8.53 -8.48 26.44
CA VAL A 119 9.71 -9.35 26.38
C VAL A 119 10.72 -8.84 27.39
#